data_AF-A0A9Q0C8K1-F1
#
_entry.id   AF-A0A9Q0C8K1-F1
#
_cell.length_a   1.000
_cell.length_b   1.000
_cell.length_c   1.000
_cell.angle_alpha   90.00
_cell.angle_beta   90.00
_cell.angle_gamma   90.00
#
_symmetry.space_group_name_H-M   'P 1'
#
loop_
_entity.id
_entity.type
_entity.pdbx_description
1 polymer ?
#
loop_
_entity_poly.entity_id
_entity_poly.type
_entity_poly.pdbx_seq_one_letter_code
_entity_poly.pdbx_strand_id
1 'polypeptide(L)'
;MPELSNNYKDIPHQDGPAYFPVVTIISLISALVIDFTPHQRLRNQNPDDVITKESEVICEKNGDQKDCSLLLMPCSLIIFKDEAYSDYLHVIQDSQLHNLKKVVNISKFPEFKQTNTFPEEIESSDVEQSNVYRRTNTRISLTCRLVLKVHKNLFKF
;
A
#
# COMPACT_ATOMS: atom_id res chain seq x y z
N MET A 1 31.73 -17.71 3.54
CA MET A 1 31.26 -16.32 3.46
C MET A 1 29.87 -16.30 4.08
N PRO A 2 29.65 -15.68 5.24
CA PRO A 2 28.33 -15.70 5.86
C PRO A 2 27.38 -14.78 5.09
N GLU A 3 26.26 -15.34 4.62
CA GLU A 3 25.13 -14.57 4.09
C GLU A 3 24.57 -13.69 5.21
N LEU A 4 24.77 -12.38 5.07
CA LEU A 4 24.00 -11.39 5.81
C LEU A 4 22.56 -11.48 5.30
N SER A 5 21.75 -12.34 5.92
CA SER A 5 20.30 -12.27 5.78
C SER A 5 19.86 -10.90 6.29
N ASN A 6 19.56 -9.99 5.36
CA ASN A 6 18.98 -8.68 5.65
C ASN A 6 17.61 -8.89 6.31
N ASN A 7 17.60 -9.03 7.63
CA ASN A 7 16.40 -9.02 8.46
C ASN A 7 15.85 -7.60 8.68
N TYR A 8 15.97 -6.71 7.68
CA TYR A 8 15.19 -5.47 7.68
C TYR A 8 13.80 -5.81 7.15
N LYS A 9 13.01 -6.35 8.07
CA LYS A 9 11.61 -6.67 7.90
C LYS A 9 10.88 -5.42 7.41
N ASP A 10 10.17 -5.55 6.30
CA ASP A 10 9.19 -4.58 5.81
C ASP A 10 8.09 -4.44 6.88
N ILE A 11 8.29 -3.52 7.83
CA ILE A 11 7.39 -3.31 8.97
C ILE A 11 6.35 -2.24 8.57
N PRO A 12 5.04 -2.53 8.74
CA PRO A 12 4.00 -1.52 8.59
C PRO A 12 4.27 -0.29 9.46
N HIS A 13 4.31 0.88 8.83
CA HIS A 13 4.70 2.13 9.50
C HIS A 13 3.90 3.33 8.98
N GLN A 14 4.03 4.46 9.67
CA GLN A 14 3.57 5.76 9.19
C GLN A 14 4.77 6.63 8.88
N ASP A 15 4.59 7.58 7.96
CA ASP A 15 5.60 8.60 7.74
C ASP A 15 5.66 9.57 8.92
N GLY A 16 6.88 9.94 9.31
CA GLY A 16 7.11 10.81 10.46
C GLY A 16 6.46 12.19 10.29
N PRO A 17 6.11 12.87 11.40
CA PRO A 17 5.32 14.12 11.39
C PRO A 17 5.97 15.28 10.62
N ALA A 18 7.28 15.21 10.33
CA ALA A 18 7.98 16.19 9.51
C ALA A 18 7.52 16.22 8.04
N TYR A 19 6.84 15.17 7.59
CA TYR A 19 6.37 14.97 6.21
C TYR A 19 4.85 15.15 6.05
N PHE A 20 4.15 15.48 7.14
CA PHE A 20 2.72 15.79 7.11
C PHE A 20 2.47 17.02 6.21
N PRO A 21 1.38 17.06 5.42
CA PRO A 21 0.21 16.17 5.44
C PRO A 21 0.15 15.09 4.35
N VAL A 22 1.15 15.01 3.47
CA VAL A 22 1.01 14.29 2.21
C VAL A 22 2.30 13.60 1.80
N VAL A 23 2.16 12.40 1.26
CA VAL A 23 3.25 11.60 0.71
C VAL A 23 2.87 11.19 -0.69
N THR A 24 3.88 11.18 -1.55
CA THR A 24 3.74 10.73 -2.93
C THR A 24 4.76 9.67 -3.25
N ILE A 25 4.35 8.62 -3.95
CA ILE A 25 5.23 7.58 -4.46
C ILE A 25 5.01 7.47 -5.97
N ILE A 26 6.08 7.72 -6.73
CA ILE A 26 6.13 7.50 -8.17
C ILE A 26 6.75 6.13 -8.41
N SER A 27 6.01 5.21 -9.03
CA SER A 27 6.51 3.90 -9.44
C SER A 27 6.98 3.97 -10.89
N LEU A 28 8.19 3.47 -11.18
CA LEU A 28 8.81 3.63 -12.51
C LEU A 28 8.77 2.35 -13.34
N ILE A 29 9.51 1.32 -12.92
CA ILE A 29 9.83 0.18 -13.81
C ILE A 29 8.90 -1.01 -13.65
N SER A 30 8.58 -1.38 -12.41
CA SER A 30 7.86 -2.64 -12.13
C SER A 30 6.65 -2.41 -11.25
N ALA A 31 5.58 -3.16 -11.53
CA ALA A 31 4.43 -3.21 -10.65
C ALA A 31 4.78 -3.79 -9.28
N LEU A 32 4.09 -3.34 -8.24
CA LEU A 32 4.20 -3.83 -6.87
C LEU A 32 2.90 -3.55 -6.09
N VAL A 33 2.59 -4.39 -5.11
CA VAL A 33 1.50 -4.17 -4.16
C VAL A 33 2.01 -3.41 -2.93
N ILE A 34 1.33 -2.32 -2.57
CA ILE A 34 1.46 -1.65 -1.27
C ILE A 34 0.25 -2.03 -0.41
N ASP A 35 0.48 -2.34 0.86
CA ASP A 35 -0.58 -2.65 1.82
C ASP A 35 -0.80 -1.48 2.77
N PHE A 36 -2.07 -1.21 3.08
CA PHE A 36 -2.51 -0.29 4.11
C PHE A 36 -3.29 -1.07 5.18
N THR A 37 -2.89 -0.92 6.43
CA THR A 37 -3.58 -1.52 7.59
C THR A 37 -3.95 -0.45 8.60
N PRO A 38 -5.17 -0.48 9.19
CA PRO A 38 -5.56 0.52 10.17
C PRO A 38 -4.63 0.53 11.39
N HIS A 39 -4.26 1.72 11.88
CA HIS A 39 -3.51 1.86 13.12
C HIS A 39 -4.38 1.41 14.31
N GLN A 40 -3.77 0.84 15.35
CA GLN A 40 -4.48 0.42 16.58
C GLN A 40 -5.36 1.50 17.23
N ARG A 41 -5.05 2.80 17.01
CA ARG A 41 -5.82 3.92 17.56
C ARG A 41 -7.21 3.98 16.94
N LEU A 42 -7.34 3.60 15.68
CA LEU A 42 -8.61 3.46 15.00
C LEU A 42 -9.38 2.22 15.48
N ARG A 43 -8.68 1.08 15.63
CA ARG A 43 -9.28 -0.19 16.06
C ARG A 43 -9.84 -0.17 17.49
N ASN A 44 -9.33 0.73 18.34
CA ASN A 44 -9.74 0.88 19.74
C ASN A 44 -10.81 1.97 19.95
N GLN A 45 -11.36 2.57 18.89
CA GLN A 45 -12.49 3.48 19.03
C GLN A 45 -13.74 2.65 19.36
N ASN A 46 -14.12 2.66 20.63
CA ASN A 46 -15.42 2.14 21.07
C ASN A 46 -16.53 2.93 20.35
N PRO A 47 -17.65 2.29 19.99
CA PRO A 47 -18.78 2.97 19.32
C PRO A 47 -19.40 4.14 20.10
N ASP A 48 -19.07 4.31 21.38
CA ASP A 48 -19.81 5.20 22.30
C ASP A 48 -19.25 6.63 22.43
N ASP A 49 -18.10 6.96 21.83
CA ASP A 49 -17.47 8.30 21.96
C ASP A 49 -17.56 9.15 20.67
N VAL A 50 -18.77 9.31 20.12
CA VAL A 50 -19.03 10.36 19.10
C VAL A 50 -19.97 11.42 19.66
N ILE A 51 -19.41 12.32 20.46
CA ILE A 51 -19.99 13.66 20.66
C ILE A 51 -19.37 14.60 19.63
N THR A 52 -20.20 14.92 18.63
CA THR A 52 -20.28 16.21 17.91
C THR A 52 -19.04 16.70 17.17
N LYS A 53 -18.96 16.36 15.87
CA LYS A 53 -18.55 17.33 14.83
C LYS A 53 -19.41 17.13 13.60
N GLU A 54 -20.28 18.10 13.33
CA GLU A 54 -20.99 18.27 12.06
C GLU A 54 -19.96 18.52 10.96
N SER A 55 -19.79 17.53 10.09
CA SER A 55 -19.34 17.73 8.71
C SER A 55 -20.10 16.73 7.85
N GLU A 56 -21.01 17.26 7.03
CA GLU A 56 -21.78 16.53 6.04
C GLU A 56 -20.85 15.92 4.99
N VAL A 57 -20.50 14.65 5.16
CA VAL A 57 -20.30 13.72 4.04
C VAL A 57 -20.83 12.37 4.51
N ILE A 58 -21.87 11.89 3.83
CA ILE A 58 -22.47 10.57 4.04
C ILE A 58 -21.44 9.53 3.59
N CYS A 59 -20.67 9.00 4.54
CA CYS A 59 -20.06 7.69 4.42
C CYS A 59 -20.62 6.86 5.57
N GLU A 60 -21.35 5.82 5.22
CA GLU A 60 -22.05 4.91 6.12
C GLU A 60 -21.13 4.45 7.26
N LYS A 61 -21.44 4.87 8.49
CA LYS A 61 -20.76 4.46 9.73
C LYS A 61 -21.08 3.00 10.11
N ASN A 62 -20.87 2.06 9.19
CA ASN A 62 -21.10 0.62 9.39
C ASN A 62 -19.98 -0.26 8.80
N GLY A 63 -18.78 0.29 8.56
CA GLY A 63 -17.67 -0.44 7.97
C GLY A 63 -16.61 -0.78 9.01
N ASP A 64 -16.45 -2.07 9.33
CA ASP A 64 -15.19 -2.62 9.85
C ASP A 64 -14.03 -1.97 9.05
N GLN A 65 -13.19 -1.16 9.70
CA GLN A 65 -12.04 -0.55 9.04
C GLN A 65 -11.10 -1.68 8.65
N LYS A 66 -11.06 -1.97 7.34
CA LYS A 66 -10.36 -3.14 6.79
C LYS A 66 -9.03 -2.75 6.21
N ASP A 67 -8.11 -3.70 6.23
CA ASP A 67 -6.92 -3.67 5.40
C ASP A 67 -7.31 -3.47 3.94
N CYS A 68 -6.51 -2.70 3.21
CA CYS A 68 -6.62 -2.62 1.76
C CYS A 68 -5.25 -2.64 1.11
N SER A 69 -5.17 -3.21 -0.09
CA SER A 69 -3.94 -3.25 -0.87
C SER A 69 -4.14 -2.52 -2.19
N LEU A 70 -3.08 -1.89 -2.70
CA LEU A 70 -3.10 -1.22 -4.00
C LEU A 70 -1.98 -1.75 -4.88
N LEU A 71 -2.33 -2.10 -6.11
CA LEU A 71 -1.37 -2.41 -7.16
C LEU A 71 -0.87 -1.09 -7.76
N LEU A 72 0.42 -0.83 -7.60
CA LEU A 72 1.12 0.32 -8.17
C LEU A 72 1.76 -0.11 -9.48
N MET A 73 1.23 0.36 -10.61
CA MET A 73 1.76 0.05 -11.94
C MET A 73 3.06 0.82 -12.26
N PRO A 74 3.87 0.36 -13.23
CA PRO A 74 4.92 1.19 -13.83
C PRO A 74 4.35 2.53 -14.30
N CYS A 75 5.14 3.58 -14.15
CA CYS A 75 4.76 4.97 -14.45
C CYS A 75 3.49 5.48 -13.73
N SER A 76 3.17 4.93 -12.55
CA SER A 76 2.03 5.40 -11.75
C SER A 76 2.46 6.29 -10.59
N LEU A 77 1.54 7.16 -10.16
CA LEU A 77 1.69 8.01 -8.99
C LEU A 77 0.60 7.66 -7.98
N ILE A 78 1.00 7.35 -6.74
CA ILE A 78 0.09 7.32 -5.61
C ILE A 78 0.35 8.54 -4.72
N ILE A 79 -0.74 9.19 -4.32
CA ILE A 79 -0.75 10.29 -3.35
C ILE A 79 -1.65 9.82 -2.20
N PHE A 80 -1.12 9.79 -0.98
CA PHE A 80 -1.94 9.53 0.21
C PHE A 80 -1.76 10.68 1.22
N LYS A 81 -2.89 11.07 1.81
CA LYS A 81 -3.06 12.24 2.69
C LYS A 81 -4.17 11.96 3.70
N ASP A 82 -4.38 12.89 4.63
CA ASP A 82 -5.47 12.85 5.61
C ASP A 82 -5.46 11.55 6.43
N GLU A 83 -6.57 10.79 6.46
CA GLU A 83 -6.71 9.52 7.19
C GLU A 83 -5.72 8.46 6.68
N ALA A 84 -5.50 8.37 5.36
CA ALA A 84 -4.55 7.42 4.79
C ALA A 84 -3.09 7.71 5.20
N TYR A 85 -2.78 8.95 5.58
CA TYR A 85 -1.49 9.33 6.17
C TYR A 85 -1.47 9.10 7.69
N SER A 86 -2.53 9.54 8.37
CA SER A 86 -2.55 9.72 9.83
C SER A 86 -3.01 8.49 10.60
N ASP A 87 -3.82 7.65 9.97
CA ASP A 87 -4.56 6.60 10.64
C ASP A 87 -4.31 5.20 10.06
N TYR A 88 -3.62 5.11 8.91
CA TYR A 88 -3.17 3.85 8.32
C TYR A 88 -1.66 3.68 8.41
N LEU A 89 -1.24 2.45 8.65
CA LEU A 89 0.13 1.97 8.46
C LEU A 89 0.26 1.50 7.02
N HIS A 90 1.40 1.78 6.38
CA HIS A 90 1.71 1.28 5.05
C HIS A 90 2.95 0.41 5.05
N VAL A 91 2.98 -0.58 4.17
CA VAL A 91 4.14 -1.44 3.92
C VAL A 91 4.27 -1.75 2.45
N ILE A 92 5.51 -1.69 1.96
CA ILE A 92 5.91 -2.19 0.65
C ILE A 92 6.80 -3.39 0.93
N GLN A 93 6.31 -4.60 0.65
CA GLN A 93 7.12 -5.79 0.83
C GLN A 93 8.06 -5.97 -0.37
N ASP A 94 9.38 -6.07 -0.16
CA ASP A 94 10.33 -6.39 -1.22
C ASP A 94 10.33 -7.89 -1.53
N SER A 95 9.20 -8.33 -2.09
CA SER A 95 8.99 -9.67 -2.59
C SER A 95 8.97 -9.65 -4.12
N GLN A 96 9.28 -10.79 -4.73
CA GLN A 96 8.96 -11.02 -6.14
C GLN A 96 7.53 -11.51 -6.33
N LEU A 97 6.92 -12.12 -5.31
CA LEU A 97 5.57 -12.65 -5.35
C LEU A 97 4.64 -11.74 -4.56
N HIS A 98 3.59 -11.25 -5.21
CA HIS A 98 2.58 -10.36 -4.63
C HIS A 98 1.21 -11.04 -4.65
N ASN A 99 0.53 -11.03 -3.51
CA ASN A 99 -0.84 -11.52 -3.40
C ASN A 99 -1.82 -10.42 -3.86
N LEU A 100 -2.73 -10.76 -4.78
CA LEU A 100 -3.69 -9.84 -5.36
C LEU A 100 -5.08 -9.91 -4.72
N LYS A 101 -5.34 -10.82 -3.77
CA LYS A 101 -6.68 -11.05 -3.18
C LYS A 101 -7.26 -9.81 -2.50
N LYS A 102 -6.41 -8.99 -1.87
CA LYS A 102 -6.80 -7.75 -1.15
C LYS A 102 -6.64 -6.47 -2.01
N VAL A 103 -6.23 -6.61 -3.28
CA VAL A 103 -5.93 -5.47 -4.14
C VAL A 103 -7.22 -4.84 -4.66
N VAL A 104 -7.53 -3.63 -4.20
CA VAL A 104 -8.82 -2.99 -4.47
C VAL A 104 -8.92 -2.39 -5.88
N ASN A 105 -7.79 -2.05 -6.50
CA ASN A 105 -7.73 -1.45 -7.83
C ASN A 105 -7.48 -2.47 -8.96
N ILE A 106 -7.52 -3.77 -8.66
CA ILE A 106 -7.26 -4.83 -9.65
C ILE A 106 -8.24 -4.78 -10.82
N SER A 107 -9.44 -4.24 -10.59
CA SER A 107 -10.46 -4.10 -11.63
C SER A 107 -10.01 -3.27 -12.83
N LYS A 108 -9.06 -2.35 -12.61
CA LYS A 108 -8.51 -1.43 -13.62
C LYS A 108 -7.40 -2.06 -14.47
N PHE A 109 -6.89 -3.23 -14.08
CA PHE A 109 -5.76 -3.90 -14.73
C PHE A 109 -6.15 -5.34 -15.10
N PRO A 110 -6.95 -5.52 -16.17
CA PRO A 110 -7.45 -6.83 -16.57
C PRO A 110 -6.33 -7.83 -16.89
N GLU A 111 -5.14 -7.37 -17.28
CA GLU A 111 -3.96 -8.21 -17.48
C GLU A 111 -3.45 -8.90 -16.20
N PHE A 112 -3.86 -8.41 -15.02
CA PHE A 112 -3.59 -9.05 -13.72
C PHE A 112 -4.78 -9.87 -13.21
N LYS A 113 -5.91 -9.85 -13.93
CA LYS A 113 -7.00 -10.81 -13.74
C LYS A 113 -6.71 -11.98 -14.68
N GLN A 114 -5.96 -12.98 -14.25
CA GLN A 114 -5.86 -14.19 -15.08
C GLN A 114 -7.27 -14.74 -15.30
N THR A 115 -7.60 -14.84 -16.58
CA THR A 115 -8.87 -15.26 -17.17
C THR A 115 -9.12 -16.74 -16.92
N ASN A 116 -10.30 -17.09 -16.41
CA ASN A 116 -10.83 -18.46 -16.40
C ASN A 116 -11.13 -18.96 -17.83
N THR A 117 -10.13 -19.10 -18.69
CA THR A 117 -10.31 -19.73 -20.01
C THR A 117 -9.02 -20.45 -20.40
N PHE A 118 -8.91 -21.71 -19.96
CA PHE A 118 -8.05 -22.68 -20.61
C PHE A 118 -8.88 -23.43 -21.65
N PRO A 119 -8.40 -23.59 -22.91
CA PRO A 119 -8.83 -24.68 -23.77
C PRO A 119 -8.44 -26.00 -23.11
N GLU A 120 -9.26 -27.03 -23.33
CA GLU A 120 -9.19 -28.35 -22.71
C GLU A 120 -7.78 -28.99 -22.69
N GLU A 121 -7.59 -29.83 -21.67
CA GLU A 121 -6.52 -30.83 -21.49
C GLU A 121 -5.20 -30.34 -20.86
N ILE A 122 -5.10 -30.49 -19.53
CA ILE A 122 -4.06 -31.28 -18.83
C ILE A 122 -4.53 -31.49 -17.38
N GLU A 123 -4.75 -32.76 -17.01
CA GLU A 123 -4.94 -33.19 -15.62
C GLU A 123 -3.58 -33.26 -14.91
N SER A 124 -3.37 -32.42 -13.89
CA SER A 124 -2.53 -32.74 -12.73
C SER A 124 -2.81 -31.74 -11.59
N SER A 125 -2.82 -32.27 -10.38
CA SER A 125 -3.12 -31.67 -9.08
C SER A 125 -2.46 -30.31 -8.79
N ASP A 126 -3.20 -29.46 -8.06
CA ASP A 126 -2.86 -28.14 -7.47
C ASP A 126 -3.24 -26.88 -8.27
N VAL A 127 -4.55 -26.71 -8.47
CA VAL A 127 -5.16 -25.45 -8.95
C VAL A 127 -5.30 -24.43 -7.81
N GLU A 128 -4.23 -23.72 -7.47
CA GLU A 128 -4.29 -22.40 -6.78
C GLU A 128 -3.79 -21.25 -7.70
N GLN A 129 -3.78 -21.45 -9.01
CA GLN A 129 -3.46 -20.41 -9.99
C GLN A 129 -4.63 -19.45 -10.18
N SER A 130 -4.55 -18.22 -9.63
CA SER A 130 -5.17 -16.99 -10.19
C SER A 130 -5.07 -15.70 -9.36
N ASN A 131 -4.37 -15.65 -8.20
CA ASN A 131 -4.31 -14.43 -7.36
C ASN A 131 -2.89 -13.98 -6.98
N VAL A 132 -1.86 -14.41 -7.72
CA VAL A 132 -0.47 -14.06 -7.43
C VAL A 132 0.16 -13.42 -8.65
N TYR A 133 0.77 -12.25 -8.44
CA TYR A 133 1.60 -11.59 -9.44
C TYR A 133 3.08 -11.84 -9.13
N ARG A 134 3.86 -12.26 -10.13
CA ARG A 134 5.31 -12.40 -10.03
C ARG A 134 6.01 -11.25 -10.76
N ARG A 135 6.72 -10.42 -10.01
CA ARG A 135 7.59 -9.37 -10.52
C ARG A 135 8.86 -9.96 -11.13
N THR A 136 9.19 -9.55 -12.36
CA THR A 136 10.38 -9.99 -13.12
C THR A 136 11.51 -8.98 -13.16
N ASN A 137 11.25 -7.72 -12.77
CA ASN A 137 12.19 -6.61 -12.91
C ASN A 137 12.49 -5.95 -11.56
N THR A 138 13.64 -5.30 -11.45
CA THR A 138 13.97 -4.44 -10.30
C THR A 138 12.94 -3.32 -10.17
N ARG A 139 12.42 -3.11 -8.96
CA ARG A 139 11.52 -2.01 -8.67
C ARG A 139 12.32 -0.75 -8.40
N ILE A 140 11.99 0.32 -9.11
CA ILE A 140 12.47 1.66 -8.82
C ILE A 140 11.26 2.54 -8.53
N SER A 141 11.30 3.26 -7.42
CA SER A 141 10.32 4.26 -7.05
C SER A 141 10.96 5.49 -6.46
N LEU A 142 10.31 6.64 -6.63
CA LEU A 142 10.67 7.89 -5.97
C LEU A 142 9.60 8.21 -4.94
N THR A 143 10.01 8.41 -3.68
CA THR A 143 9.12 8.92 -2.65
C THR A 143 9.41 10.40 -2.46
N CYS A 144 8.43 11.25 -2.78
CA CYS A 144 8.57 12.70 -2.65
C CYS A 144 7.72 13.18 -1.45
N ARG A 145 8.36 13.96 -0.58
CA ARG A 145 7.78 14.50 0.66
C ARG A 145 8.09 15.98 0.76
N LEU A 146 7.16 16.74 1.32
CA LEU A 146 7.36 18.16 1.58
C LEU A 146 7.84 18.38 3.02
N VAL A 147 9.04 18.97 3.18
CA VAL A 147 9.61 19.27 4.50
C VAL A 147 9.64 20.78 4.69
N LEU A 148 8.68 21.30 5.48
CA LEU A 148 8.54 22.74 5.69
C LEU A 148 9.48 23.31 6.76
N LYS A 149 9.90 22.49 7.73
CA LYS A 149 10.87 22.88 8.77
C LYS A 149 12.27 22.41 8.41
N VAL A 150 12.94 23.17 7.55
CA VAL A 150 14.38 23.04 7.34
C VAL A 150 15.12 23.76 8.46
N HIS A 151 16.02 23.07 9.17
CA HIS A 151 16.86 23.73 10.18
C HIS A 151 17.69 24.81 9.47
N LYS A 152 17.73 26.04 10.02
CA LYS A 152 18.40 27.22 9.41
C LYS A 152 19.91 27.05 9.13
N ASN A 153 20.49 25.89 9.43
CA ASN A 153 21.92 25.60 9.34
C ASN A 153 22.28 24.58 8.26
N LEU A 154 21.35 24.14 7.40
CA LEU A 154 21.66 23.13 6.37
C LEU A 154 22.57 23.67 5.25
N PHE A 155 22.51 24.98 4.98
CA PHE A 155 23.38 25.65 4.02
C PHE A 155 24.06 26.82 4.73
N LYS A 156 25.29 26.60 5.20
CA LYS A 156 26.22 27.70 5.48
C LYS A 156 26.93 27.98 4.16
N PHE A 157 26.53 29.05 3.48
CA PHE A 157 27.31 29.64 2.39
C PHE A 157 28.49 30.43 2.98
#